data_AF-A0AAW8YPJ7-F1
#
_entry.id   AF-A0AAW8YPJ7-F1
#
_cell.length_a   1.000
_cell.length_b   1.000
_cell.length_c   1.000
_cell.angle_alpha   90.00
_cell.angle_beta   90.00
_cell.angle_gamma   90.00
#
_symmetry.space_group_name_H-M   'P 1'
#
loop_
_entity.id
_entity.type
_entity.pdbx_description
1 polymer ?
#
loop_
_entity_poly.entity_id
_entity_poly.type
_entity_poly.pdbx_seq_one_letter_code
_entity_poly.pdbx_strand_id
1 'polypeptide(L)'
;MGGSVLCIEGNLAFYKHAGFEVATTKGIRYAGEPENGEIPYFLAKELREGFFEQAQEALYYTPSAYYVSESDVNKFDQQFPSKEKRVLPGQLA
;
A
#
# COMPACT_ATOMS: atom_id res chain seq x y z
N MET A 1 10.01 -19.16 7.36
CA MET A 1 8.74 -18.54 7.80
C MET A 1 8.03 -18.02 6.57
N GLY A 2 6.75 -18.33 6.39
CA GLY A 2 5.92 -17.84 5.28
C GLY A 2 4.75 -17.01 5.79
N GLY A 3 4.19 -16.14 4.95
CA GLY A 3 2.99 -15.36 5.27
C GLY A 3 1.70 -16.11 4.92
N SER A 4 0.63 -15.87 5.69
CA SER A 4 -0.70 -16.44 5.44
C SER A 4 -1.59 -15.55 4.57
N VAL A 5 -1.30 -14.25 4.54
CA VAL A 5 -2.01 -13.23 3.78
C VAL A 5 -1.01 -12.20 3.26
N LEU A 6 -1.30 -11.62 2.10
CA LEU A 6 -0.60 -10.48 1.54
C LEU A 6 -1.56 -9.29 1.42
N CYS A 7 -1.22 -8.16 2.04
CA CYS A 7 -1.96 -6.91 1.91
C CYS A 7 -1.17 -5.91 1.06
N ILE A 8 -1.86 -5.19 0.16
CA ILE A 8 -1.28 -4.14 -0.67
C ILE A 8 -2.26 -2.97 -0.81
N GLU A 9 -1.74 -1.82 -1.23
CA GLU A 9 -2.54 -0.70 -1.71
C GLU A 9 -2.51 -0.66 -3.24
N GLY A 10 -3.67 -0.53 -3.89
CA GLY A 10 -3.73 -0.49 -5.35
C GLY A 10 -5.14 -0.51 -5.94
N ASN A 11 -5.21 -0.51 -7.27
CA ASN A 11 -6.49 -0.58 -7.98
C ASN A 11 -6.96 -2.03 -8.13
N LEU A 12 -8.11 -2.37 -7.57
CA LEU A 12 -8.70 -3.71 -7.69
C LEU A 12 -8.92 -4.11 -9.16
N ALA A 13 -9.36 -3.20 -10.03
CA ALA A 13 -9.57 -3.52 -11.44
C ALA A 13 -8.28 -4.00 -12.12
N PHE A 14 -7.12 -3.51 -11.65
CA PHE A 14 -5.82 -4.00 -12.09
C PHE A 14 -5.48 -5.33 -11.40
N TYR A 15 -5.57 -5.45 -10.08
CA TYR A 15 -5.06 -6.61 -9.33
C TYR A 15 -6.01 -7.81 -9.21
N LYS A 16 -7.28 -7.68 -9.61
CA LYS A 16 -8.28 -8.76 -9.51
C LYS A 16 -7.83 -10.06 -10.17
N HIS A 17 -7.17 -9.98 -11.32
CA HIS A 17 -6.66 -11.15 -12.04
C HIS A 17 -5.61 -11.95 -11.24
N ALA A 18 -4.93 -11.31 -10.29
CA ALA A 18 -3.94 -11.94 -9.43
C ALA A 18 -4.53 -12.54 -8.15
N GLY A 19 -5.86 -12.53 -7.99
CA GLY A 19 -6.57 -13.09 -6.83
C GLY A 19 -6.66 -12.16 -5.63
N PHE A 20 -6.57 -10.85 -5.85
CA PHE A 20 -6.80 -9.86 -4.80
C PHE A 20 -8.28 -9.51 -4.68
N GLU A 21 -8.69 -9.24 -3.44
CA GLU A 21 -10.02 -8.77 -3.05
C GLU A 21 -9.88 -7.56 -2.12
N VAL A 22 -10.97 -6.82 -1.89
CA VAL A 22 -10.97 -5.72 -0.91
C VAL A 22 -10.76 -6.31 0.49
N ALA A 23 -9.74 -5.85 1.21
CA ALA A 23 -9.35 -6.45 2.49
C ALA A 23 -10.43 -6.31 3.58
N THR A 24 -11.18 -5.20 3.58
CA THR A 24 -12.25 -4.96 4.55
C THR A 24 -13.41 -5.94 4.40
N THR A 25 -13.68 -6.45 3.19
CA THR A 25 -14.72 -7.48 2.97
C THR A 25 -14.29 -8.86 3.46
N LYS A 26 -13.01 -9.02 3.80
CA LYS A 26 -12.41 -10.23 4.41
C LYS A 26 -12.12 -10.05 5.91
N GLY A 27 -12.64 -8.99 6.54
CA GLY A 27 -12.46 -8.75 7.98
C GLY A 27 -11.09 -8.19 8.36
N ILE A 28 -10.30 -7.71 7.39
CA ILE A 28 -9.00 -7.07 7.63
C ILE A 28 -9.16 -5.55 7.48
N ARG A 29 -8.99 -4.83 8.60
CA ARG A 29 -9.06 -3.36 8.65
C ARG A 29 -7.69 -2.73 8.46
N TYR A 30 -7.67 -1.50 7.95
CA TYR A 30 -6.46 -0.70 7.85
C TYR A 30 -6.40 0.28 9.03
N ALA A 31 -5.36 0.20 9.87
CA ALA A 31 -5.14 1.14 10.96
C ALA A 31 -4.96 2.57 10.43
N GLY A 32 -5.75 3.49 10.99
CA GLY A 32 -5.75 4.92 10.62
C GLY A 32 -6.89 5.33 9.70
N GLU A 33 -7.56 4.37 9.05
CA GLU A 33 -8.75 4.61 8.24
C GLU A 33 -10.04 4.51 9.06
N PRO A 34 -11.17 5.08 8.57
CA PRO A 34 -12.45 5.02 9.26
C PRO A 34 -12.89 3.58 9.60
N GLU A 35 -13.46 3.41 10.79
CA GLU A 35 -13.94 2.10 11.26
C GLU A 35 -15.12 1.57 10.41
N ASN A 36 -15.90 2.48 9.85
CA ASN A 36 -17.06 2.20 9.01
C ASN A 36 -16.80 2.72 7.60
N GLY A 37 -16.48 1.82 6.67
CA GLY A 37 -16.29 2.15 5.26
C GLY A 37 -15.55 1.05 4.50
N GLU A 38 -15.90 0.87 3.23
CA GLU A 38 -15.02 0.13 2.33
C GLU A 38 -13.79 0.99 2.02
N ILE A 39 -12.61 0.38 2.08
CA ILE A 39 -11.35 0.99 1.68
C ILE A 39 -10.98 0.35 0.36
N PRO A 40 -11.51 0.83 -0.79
CA PRO A 40 -11.47 0.12 -2.06
C PRO A 40 -10.05 -0.05 -2.63
N TYR A 41 -9.10 0.74 -2.13
CA TYR A 41 -7.70 0.64 -2.52
C TYR A 41 -6.89 -0.32 -1.62
N PHE A 42 -7.41 -0.75 -0.47
CA PHE A 42 -6.72 -1.67 0.43
C PHE A 42 -7.14 -3.10 0.12
N LEU A 43 -6.21 -3.87 -0.43
CA LEU A 43 -6.46 -5.18 -1.01
C LEU A 43 -5.76 -6.28 -0.22
N ALA A 44 -6.38 -7.45 -0.14
CA ALA A 44 -5.80 -8.64 0.45
C ALA A 44 -5.85 -9.82 -0.52
N LYS A 45 -4.82 -10.65 -0.45
CA LYS A 45 -4.77 -11.96 -1.10
C LYS A 45 -4.42 -13.01 -0.06
N GLU A 46 -5.25 -14.04 0.00
CA GLU A 46 -4.95 -15.22 0.80
C GLU A 46 -3.77 -15.99 0.20
N LEU A 47 -2.81 -16.35 1.05
CA LEU A 47 -1.67 -17.20 0.68
C LEU A 47 -1.79 -18.61 1.28
N ARG A 48 -2.50 -18.74 2.41
CA ARG A 48 -2.85 -20.00 3.03
C ARG A 48 -4.36 -20.14 3.02
N GLU A 49 -4.86 -21.13 2.28
CA GLU A 49 -6.28 -21.44 2.19
C GLU A 49 -6.96 -21.51 3.57
N GLY A 50 -8.12 -20.88 3.69
CA GLY A 50 -8.91 -20.90 4.92
C GLY A 50 -8.49 -19.87 5.99
N PHE A 51 -7.56 -18.97 5.67
CA PHE A 51 -7.09 -17.93 6.58
C PHE A 51 -8.13 -16.82 6.77
N PHE A 52 -8.81 -16.36 5.71
CA PHE A 52 -9.80 -15.29 5.85
C PHE A 52 -10.96 -15.68 6.76
N GLU A 53 -11.37 -16.94 6.74
CA GLU A 53 -12.40 -17.49 7.63
C GLU A 53 -11.95 -17.52 9.10
N GLN A 54 -10.64 -17.62 9.35
CA GLN A 54 -10.05 -17.62 10.70
C GLN A 54 -9.78 -16.21 11.22
N ALA A 55 -9.50 -15.25 10.34
CA ALA A 55 -9.02 -13.91 10.67
C ALA A 55 -10.15 -12.90 10.90
N GLN A 56 -11.17 -13.29 11.68
CA GLN A 56 -12.26 -12.37 12.05
C GLN A 56 -11.67 -11.20 12.86
N GLU A 57 -11.75 -9.99 12.31
CA GLU A 57 -11.30 -8.71 12.89
C GLU A 57 -9.77 -8.51 13.00
N ALA A 58 -9.03 -8.78 11.93
CA ALA A 58 -7.62 -8.39 11.85
C ALA A 58 -7.48 -6.86 11.64
N LEU A 59 -6.41 -6.28 12.21
CA LEU A 59 -6.02 -4.89 12.00
C LEU A 59 -4.60 -4.82 11.43
N TYR A 60 -4.47 -4.30 10.22
CA TYR A 60 -3.20 -4.10 9.54
C TYR A 60 -2.59 -2.76 9.92
N TYR A 61 -1.31 -2.79 10.32
CA TYR A 61 -0.49 -1.62 10.57
C TYR A 61 0.58 -1.50 9.52
N THR A 62 0.72 -0.31 8.93
CA THR A 62 1.82 -0.02 8.03
C THR A 62 3.15 -0.21 8.75
N PRO A 63 4.11 -0.93 8.14
CA PRO A 63 5.42 -1.11 8.73
C PRO A 63 6.07 0.22 9.08
N SER A 64 6.65 0.33 10.28
CA SER A 64 7.31 1.56 10.74
C SER A 64 8.42 2.03 9.79
N ALA A 65 9.06 1.09 9.08
CA ALA A 65 10.10 1.36 8.09
C ALA A 65 9.63 2.16 6.86
N TYR A 66 8.32 2.28 6.62
CA TYR A 66 7.78 3.12 5.53
C TYR A 66 7.65 4.58 5.93
N TYR A 67 7.76 4.88 7.23
CA TYR A 67 7.76 6.26 7.71
C TYR A 67 9.20 6.76 7.82
N VAL A 68 9.44 7.93 7.24
CA VAL A 68 10.70 8.67 7.33
C VAL A 68 10.42 10.07 7.84
N SER A 69 11.31 10.63 8.64
CA SER A 69 11.13 12.00 9.12
C SER A 69 11.35 12.99 7.99
N GLU A 70 10.57 14.08 7.94
CA GLU A 70 10.80 15.17 6.98
C GLU A 70 12.23 15.71 7.06
N SER A 71 12.83 15.70 8.26
CA SER A 71 14.21 16.16 8.45
C SER A 71 15.23 15.26 7.74
N ASP A 72 15.00 13.94 7.72
CA ASP A 72 15.90 13.01 7.04
C ASP A 72 15.70 13.04 5.53
N VAL A 73 14.45 13.23 5.08
CA VAL A 73 14.13 13.50 3.67
C VAL A 73 14.86 14.76 3.19
N ASN A 74 14.77 15.86 3.95
CA ASN A 74 15.43 17.11 3.60
C ASN A 74 16.97 16.99 3.55
N LYS A 75 17.57 16.25 4.49
CA LYS A 75 19.03 15.98 4.47
C LYS A 75 19.44 15.16 3.25
N PHE A 76 18.63 14.18 2.85
CA PHE A 76 18.87 13.38 1.65
C PHE A 76 18.73 14.23 0.39
N ASP A 77 17.67 15.04 0.29
CA ASP A 77 17.42 15.91 -0.86
C ASP A 77 18.51 16.96 -1.09
N GLN A 78 19.16 17.46 -0.02
CA GLN A 78 20.29 18.38 -0.10
C GLN A 78 21.56 17.75 -0.71
N GLN A 79 21.63 16.42 -0.84
CA GLN A 79 22.76 15.73 -1.45
C GLN A 79 22.71 15.75 -2.98
N PHE A 80 21.54 16.05 -3.57
CA PHE A 80 21.41 16.14 -5.02
C PHE A 80 21.96 17.49 -5.54
N PRO A 81 22.53 17.51 -6.76
CA PRO A 81 22.85 18.77 -7.41
C PRO A 81 21.58 19.59 -7.68
N SER A 82 21.74 20.91 -7.80
CA SER A 82 20.65 21.82 -8.16
C SER A 82 19.92 21.33 -9.41
N LYS A 83 18.58 21.30 -9.35
CA LYS A 83 17.75 20.85 -10.48
C LYS A 83 17.91 21.82 -11.66
N GLU A 84 18.30 21.28 -12.81
CA GLU A 84 18.35 22.02 -14.08
C GLU A 84 17.02 21.90 -14.82
N LYS A 85 16.38 23.03 -15.12
CA LYS A 85 15.21 23.03 -16.01
C LYS A 85 15.68 22.79 -17.45
N ARG A 86 15.47 21.58 -17.96
CA ARG A 86 15.78 21.20 -19.35
C ARG A 86 14.51 21.14 -20.19
N VAL A 87 14.63 21.50 -21.46
CA VAL A 87 13.62 21.24 -22.51
C VAL A 87 14.27 20.29 -23.50
N LEU A 88 13.81 19.04 -23.50
CA LEU A 88 14.30 17.97 -24.37
C LEU A 88 13.45 17.89 -25.64
N PRO A 89 14.04 17.49 -26.78
CA PRO A 89 13.27 17.24 -28.00
C PRO A 89 12.12 16.25 -27.74
N GLY A 90 10.89 16.63 -28.10
CA GLY A 90 9.69 15.80 -27.92
C GLY A 90 8.91 16.05 -26.62
N GLN A 91 9.37 16.93 -25.72
CA GLN A 91 8.51 17.42 -24.65
C GLN A 91 7.42 18.34 -25.22
N LEU A 92 6.17 18.06 -24.84
CA LEU A 92 5.02 18.90 -25.20
C LEU A 92 5.22 20.30 -24.60
N ALA A 93 4.99 21.33 -25.42
CA ALA A 93 5.04 22.73 -25.03
C ALA A 93 3.88 23.10 -24.09
#